data_AF-A0A2T3NDI1-F1
#
_entry.id   AF-A0A2T3NDI1-F1
#
_cell.length_a   1.000
_cell.length_b   1.000
_cell.length_c   1.000
_cell.angle_alpha   90.00
_cell.angle_beta   90.00
_cell.angle_gamma   90.00
#
_symmetry.space_group_name_H-M   'P 1'
#
loop_
_entity.id
_entity.type
_entity.pdbx_description
1 polymer ?
#
loop_
_entity_poly.entity_id
_entity_poly.type
_entity_poly.pdbx_seq_one_letter_code
_entity_poly.pdbx_strand_id
1 'polypeptide(L)'
;MDTKTLTVSIICGSLLATLSLWVADYSLAALGSLAACCTTLAYLPQVIKIIRSKDTQSISLHMYALMVFGVFCWFIYGMKVNDTPVMLANAITLLLSMVILFMKLSERPQ
;
A
#
# COMPACT_ATOMS: atom_id res chain seq x y z
N MET A 1 -46.72 0.28 22.08
CA MET A 1 -45.41 0.88 22.43
C MET A 1 -45.64 2.37 22.55
N ASP A 2 -45.24 3.01 23.65
CA ASP A 2 -45.42 4.45 23.82
C ASP A 2 -44.38 5.23 22.99
N THR A 3 -44.70 6.47 22.62
CA THR A 3 -43.86 7.31 21.75
C THR A 3 -42.46 7.52 22.34
N LYS A 4 -42.31 7.60 23.67
CA LYS A 4 -41.01 7.78 24.33
C LYS A 4 -40.12 6.55 24.15
N THR A 5 -40.68 5.36 24.31
CA THR A 5 -39.99 4.08 24.12
C THR A 5 -39.54 3.91 22.67
N LEU A 6 -40.40 4.27 21.71
CA LEU A 6 -40.06 4.25 20.28
C LEU A 6 -38.89 5.20 19.97
N THR A 7 -38.92 6.43 20.51
CA THR A 7 -37.84 7.41 20.31
C THR A 7 -36.52 6.92 20.91
N VAL A 8 -36.53 6.34 22.11
CA VAL A 8 -35.32 5.80 22.75
C VAL A 8 -34.72 4.65 21.94
N SER A 9 -35.54 3.72 21.43
CA SER A 9 -35.06 2.62 20.59
C SER A 9 -34.44 3.09 19.27
N ILE A 10 -35.02 4.11 18.63
CA ILE A 10 -34.47 4.69 17.38
C ILE A 10 -33.12 5.35 17.65
N ILE A 11 -33.00 6.14 18.72
CA ILE A 11 -31.74 6.79 19.10
C ILE A 11 -30.65 5.74 19.39
N CYS A 12 -30.97 4.73 20.20
CA CYS A 12 -30.02 3.68 20.55
C CYS A 12 -29.58 2.88 19.31
N GLY A 13 -30.51 2.53 18.42
CA GLY A 13 -30.19 1.85 17.16
C GLY A 13 -29.28 2.67 16.25
N SER A 14 -29.52 3.99 16.14
CA SER A 14 -28.66 4.88 15.34
C SER A 14 -27.24 5.01 15.92
N LEU A 15 -27.10 5.11 17.25
CA LEU A 15 -25.81 5.14 17.93
C LEU A 15 -25.00 3.86 17.71
N LEU A 16 -25.64 2.69 17.84
CA LEU A 16 -24.99 1.39 17.61
C LEU A 16 -24.54 1.24 16.14
N ALA A 17 -25.35 1.69 15.18
CA ALA A 17 -25.00 1.67 13.77
C ALA A 17 -23.79 2.58 13.48
N THR A 18 -23.77 3.80 14.01
CA THR A 18 -22.64 4.73 13.83
C THR A 18 -21.35 4.22 14.46
N LEU A 19 -21.43 3.59 15.64
CA LEU A 19 -20.27 2.97 16.29
C LEU A 19 -19.72 1.79 15.48
N SER A 20 -20.60 0.98 14.91
CA SER A 20 -20.21 -0.17 14.08
C SER A 20 -19.47 0.25 12.81
N LEU A 21 -19.94 1.32 12.15
CA LEU A 21 -19.26 1.90 10.98
C LEU A 21 -17.89 2.46 11.36
N TRP A 22 -17.80 3.22 12.46
CA TRP A 22 -16.53 3.79 12.92
C TRP A 22 -15.48 2.71 13.28
N VAL A 23 -15.90 1.64 13.95
CA VAL A 23 -15.03 0.49 14.26
C VAL A 23 -14.59 -0.24 12.99
N ALA A 24 -15.49 -0.41 12.02
CA ALA A 24 -15.16 -1.04 10.74
C ALA A 24 -14.11 -0.21 9.96
N ASP A 25 -14.28 1.10 9.87
CA ASP A 25 -13.33 2.01 9.20
C ASP A 25 -11.93 1.96 9.86
N TYR A 26 -11.87 1.93 11.18
CA TYR A 26 -10.60 1.79 11.91
C TYR A 26 -9.91 0.45 11.62
N SER A 27 -10.68 -0.64 11.56
CA SER A 27 -10.13 -1.98 11.27
C SER A 27 -9.56 -2.08 9.85
N LEU A 28 -10.20 -1.41 8.88
CA LEU A 28 -9.74 -1.35 7.49
C LEU A 28 -8.44 -0.55 7.37
N ALA A 29 -8.35 0.61 8.02
CA ALA A 29 -7.14 1.43 8.00
C ALA A 29 -5.93 0.72 8.64
N ALA A 30 -6.17 -0.02 9.73
CA ALA A 30 -5.13 -0.83 10.38
C ALA A 30 -4.65 -1.97 9.49
N LEU A 31 -5.58 -2.68 8.82
CA LEU A 31 -5.24 -3.76 7.90
C LEU A 31 -4.46 -3.25 6.68
N GLY A 32 -4.89 -2.13 6.09
CA GLY A 32 -4.19 -1.48 4.99
C GLY A 32 -2.77 -1.05 5.37
N SER A 33 -2.60 -0.49 6.57
CA SER A 33 -1.28 -0.11 7.11
C SER A 33 -0.38 -1.32 7.34
N LEU A 34 -0.93 -2.40 7.90
CA LEU A 34 -0.19 -3.65 8.12
C LEU A 34 0.24 -4.27 6.77
N ALA A 35 -0.67 -4.33 5.80
CA ALA A 35 -0.36 -4.83 4.46
C ALA A 35 0.74 -4.01 3.77
N ALA A 36 0.66 -2.68 3.85
CA ALA A 36 1.68 -1.76 3.37
C ALA A 36 3.06 -2.01 4.01
N CYS A 37 3.11 -2.15 5.34
CA CYS A 37 4.33 -2.46 6.08
C CYS A 37 4.92 -3.81 5.68
N CYS A 38 4.10 -4.87 5.70
CA CYS A 38 4.55 -6.23 5.37
C CYS A 38 5.10 -6.33 3.95
N THR A 39 4.42 -5.76 2.96
CA THR A 39 4.86 -5.80 1.56
C THR A 39 6.13 -5.00 1.32
N THR A 40 6.23 -3.78 1.90
CA THR A 40 7.44 -2.95 1.78
C THR A 40 8.65 -3.62 2.45
N LEU A 41 8.46 -4.18 3.67
CA LEU A 41 9.51 -4.88 4.39
C LEU A 41 9.90 -6.20 3.72
N ALA A 42 8.98 -6.90 3.06
CA ALA A 42 9.31 -8.11 2.29
C ALA A 42 10.15 -7.78 1.05
N TYR A 43 9.94 -6.63 0.43
CA TYR A 43 10.68 -6.19 -0.75
C TYR A 43 12.10 -5.69 -0.41
N LEU A 44 12.27 -5.07 0.76
CA LEU A 44 13.52 -4.42 1.16
C LEU A 44 14.76 -5.34 1.18
N PRO A 45 14.72 -6.59 1.70
CA PRO A 45 15.84 -7.52 1.65
C PRO A 45 16.34 -7.80 0.23
N GLN A 46 15.43 -7.90 -0.74
CA GLN A 46 15.79 -8.14 -2.15
C GLN A 46 16.51 -6.92 -2.74
N VAL A 47 16.02 -5.72 -2.46
CA VAL A 47 16.65 -4.47 -2.90
C VAL A 47 18.05 -4.33 -2.30
N ILE A 48 18.20 -4.58 -1.00
CA ILE A 48 19.50 -4.54 -0.32
C ILE A 48 20.46 -5.57 -0.94
N LYS A 49 19.99 -6.78 -1.23
CA LYS A 49 20.80 -7.83 -1.87
C LYS A 49 21.34 -7.36 -3.22
N ILE A 50 20.49 -6.81 -4.08
CA ILE A 50 20.90 -6.35 -5.42
C ILE A 50 21.89 -5.19 -5.34
N ILE A 51 21.62 -4.19 -4.47
CA ILE A 51 22.52 -3.04 -4.31
C ILE A 51 23.89 -3.48 -3.80
N ARG A 52 23.94 -4.45 -2.88
CA ARG A 52 25.20 -4.98 -2.31
C ARG A 52 25.95 -5.88 -3.28
N SER A 53 25.26 -6.80 -3.96
CA SER A 53 25.90 -7.72 -4.90
C SER A 53 26.32 -7.03 -6.20
N LYS A 54 25.62 -5.96 -6.60
CA LYS A 54 25.71 -5.32 -7.93
C LYS A 54 25.50 -6.29 -9.09
N ASP A 55 24.99 -7.49 -8.81
CA ASP A 55 24.66 -8.49 -9.82
C ASP A 55 23.20 -8.29 -10.24
N THR A 56 23.04 -7.70 -11.42
CA THR A 56 21.74 -7.54 -12.07
C THR A 56 21.55 -8.50 -13.25
N GLN A 57 22.51 -9.39 -13.54
CA GLN A 57 22.44 -10.32 -14.68
C GLN A 57 21.18 -11.19 -14.57
N SER A 58 20.93 -11.69 -13.36
CA SER A 58 19.87 -12.64 -13.03
C SER A 58 18.48 -12.01 -12.85
N ILE A 59 18.36 -10.68 -12.88
CA ILE A 59 17.06 -9.99 -12.71
C ILE A 59 16.44 -9.61 -14.06
N SER A 60 15.12 -9.76 -14.15
CA SER A 60 14.35 -9.42 -15.35
C SER A 60 14.16 -7.91 -15.47
N LEU A 61 14.62 -7.33 -16.59
CA LEU A 61 14.39 -5.92 -16.93
C LEU A 61 12.88 -5.62 -17.03
N HIS A 62 12.14 -6.47 -17.72
CA HIS A 62 10.69 -6.29 -17.94
C HIS A 62 9.92 -6.30 -16.62
N MET A 63 10.31 -7.17 -15.68
CA MET A 63 9.69 -7.21 -14.35
C MET A 63 9.84 -5.86 -13.64
N TYR A 64 11.06 -5.30 -13.59
CA TYR A 64 11.30 -4.04 -12.90
C TYR A 64 10.68 -2.84 -13.62
N ALA A 65 10.65 -2.84 -14.96
CA ALA A 65 9.97 -1.81 -15.73
C ALA A 65 8.45 -1.79 -15.45
N LEU A 66 7.81 -2.96 -15.48
CA LEU A 66 6.39 -3.10 -15.13
C LEU A 66 6.13 -2.78 -13.65
N MET A 67 7.05 -3.15 -12.76
CA MET A 67 6.97 -2.82 -11.34
C MET A 67 6.94 -1.31 -11.13
N VAL A 68 7.90 -0.58 -11.71
CA VAL A 68 7.97 0.90 -11.63
C VAL A 68 6.68 1.53 -12.19
N PHE A 69 6.22 1.09 -13.36
CA PHE A 69 4.99 1.61 -13.95
C PHE A 69 3.75 1.31 -13.08
N GLY A 70 3.63 0.08 -12.58
CA GLY A 70 2.50 -0.35 -11.76
C GLY A 70 2.44 0.40 -10.42
N VAL A 71 3.55 0.49 -9.69
CA VAL A 71 3.58 1.20 -8.40
C VAL A 71 3.44 2.71 -8.58
N PHE A 72 3.88 3.28 -9.71
CA PHE A 72 3.56 4.66 -10.06
C PHE A 72 2.05 4.86 -10.23
N CYS A 73 1.38 3.98 -10.98
CA CYS A 73 -0.08 4.02 -11.12
C CYS A 73 -0.80 3.92 -9.76
N TRP A 74 -0.34 3.00 -8.89
CA TRP A 74 -0.89 2.84 -7.54
C TRP A 74 -0.63 4.05 -6.63
N PHE A 75 0.52 4.70 -6.76
CA PHE A 75 0.80 5.94 -6.04
C PHE A 75 -0.17 7.05 -6.45
N ILE A 76 -0.39 7.24 -7.77
CA ILE A 76 -1.39 8.21 -8.27
C ILE A 76 -2.80 7.82 -7.80
N TYR A 77 -3.14 6.54 -7.82
CA TYR A 77 -4.42 6.05 -7.30
C TYR A 77 -4.60 6.41 -5.82
N GLY A 78 -3.63 6.09 -4.96
CA GLY A 78 -3.65 6.38 -3.53
C GLY A 78 -3.86 7.86 -3.23
N MET A 79 -3.18 8.74 -3.97
CA MET A 79 -3.42 10.20 -3.90
C MET A 79 -4.87 10.57 -4.25
N LYS A 80 -5.43 9.99 -5.32
CA LYS A 80 -6.80 10.30 -5.77
C LYS A 80 -7.88 9.83 -4.79
N VAL A 81 -7.65 8.72 -4.08
CA VAL A 81 -8.60 8.19 -3.09
C VAL A 81 -8.30 8.62 -1.66
N ASN A 82 -7.28 9.47 -1.44
CA ASN A 82 -6.80 9.90 -0.12
C ASN A 82 -6.43 8.73 0.83
N ASP A 83 -5.93 7.62 0.27
CA ASP A 83 -5.46 6.47 1.04
C ASP A 83 -3.95 6.61 1.33
N THR A 84 -3.65 7.12 2.54
CA THR A 84 -2.28 7.38 2.98
C THR A 84 -1.41 6.11 3.02
N PRO A 85 -1.85 4.97 3.60
CA PRO A 85 -1.10 3.71 3.54
C PRO A 85 -0.72 3.28 2.12
N VAL A 86 -1.67 3.28 1.18
CA VAL A 86 -1.42 2.88 -0.22
C VAL A 86 -0.46 3.87 -0.89
N MET A 87 -0.67 5.17 -0.68
CA MET A 87 0.20 6.22 -1.23
C MET A 87 1.64 6.05 -0.75
N LEU A 88 1.88 5.95 0.56
CA LEU A 88 3.23 5.89 1.12
C LEU A 88 3.96 4.60 0.75
N ALA A 89 3.27 3.45 0.79
CA ALA A 89 3.86 2.16 0.44
C ALA A 89 4.36 2.14 -1.02
N ASN A 90 3.53 2.65 -1.94
CA ASN A 90 3.88 2.71 -3.35
C ASN A 90 4.92 3.79 -3.66
N ALA A 91 4.93 4.91 -2.95
CA ALA A 91 5.99 5.92 -3.08
C ALA A 91 7.37 5.36 -2.71
N ILE A 92 7.47 4.67 -1.56
CA ILE A 92 8.73 4.04 -1.12
C ILE A 92 9.14 2.96 -2.11
N THR A 93 8.21 2.09 -2.51
CA THR A 93 8.50 1.02 -3.47
C THR A 93 8.93 1.57 -4.82
N LEU A 94 8.31 2.65 -5.31
CA LEU A 94 8.67 3.33 -6.56
C LEU A 94 10.14 3.79 -6.53
N LEU A 95 10.56 4.45 -5.45
CA LEU A 95 11.95 4.92 -5.31
C LEU A 95 12.93 3.74 -5.34
N LEU A 96 12.65 2.67 -4.59
CA LEU A 96 13.52 1.49 -4.54
C LEU A 96 13.56 0.77 -5.90
N SER A 97 12.42 0.57 -6.54
CA SER A 97 12.34 -0.09 -7.86
C SER A 97 13.00 0.72 -8.96
N MET A 98 12.95 2.06 -8.91
CA MET A 98 13.67 2.93 -9.86
C MET A 98 15.19 2.78 -9.72
N VAL A 99 15.72 2.70 -8.50
CA VAL A 99 17.16 2.45 -8.26
C VAL A 99 17.60 1.14 -8.91
N ILE A 100 16.84 0.06 -8.69
CA ILE A 100 17.18 -1.25 -9.28
C ILE A 100 17.04 -1.25 -10.80
N LEU A 101 15.99 -0.62 -11.34
CA LEU A 101 15.81 -0.50 -12.78
C LEU A 101 16.97 0.27 -13.42
N PHE A 102 17.42 1.37 -12.80
CA PHE A 102 18.57 2.12 -13.25
C PHE A 102 19.86 1.28 -13.22
N MET A 103 20.09 0.50 -12.16
CA MET A 103 21.21 -0.45 -12.10
C MET A 103 21.15 -1.47 -13.25
N LYS A 104 19.97 -2.04 -13.51
CA LYS A 104 19.78 -3.02 -14.59
C LYS A 104 20.01 -2.42 -15.98
N LEU A 105 19.58 -1.18 -16.20
CA LEU A 105 19.79 -0.47 -17.47
C LEU A 105 21.25 -0.03 -17.68
N SER A 106 21.98 0.20 -16.59
CA SER A 106 23.42 0.54 -16.63
C SER A 106 24.32 -0.68 -16.82
N GLU A 107 23.77 -1.88 -16.65
CA GLU A 107 24.47 -3.14 -16.90
C GLU A 107 24.82 -3.25 -18.39
N ARG A 108 26.08 -3.54 -18.71
CA ARG A 108 26.48 -3.77 -20.10
C ARG A 108 25.83 -5.08 -20.58
N PRO A 109 25.16 -5.08 -21.74
CA PRO A 109 24.70 -6.33 -22.34
C PRO A 109 25.92 -7.22 -22.58
N GLN A 110 25.90 -8.43 -22.02
CA GLN A 110 26.87 -9.49 -22.33
C GLN A 110 26.42 -10.22 -23.58
#